data_AF-A0A7K0R748-F1
#
_entry.id   AF-A0A7K0R748-F1
#
_cell.length_a   1.000
_cell.length_b   1.000
_cell.length_c   1.000
_cell.angle_alpha   90.00
_cell.angle_beta   90.00
_cell.angle_gamma   90.00
#
_symmetry.space_group_name_H-M   'P 1'
#
loop_
_entity.id
_entity.type
_entity.pdbx_description
1 polymer ?
#
loop_
_entity_poly.entity_id
_entity_poly.type
_entity_poly.pdbx_seq_one_letter_code
_entity_poly.pdbx_strand_id
1 'polypeptide(L)' 'DVRRRIAVQQTREERLKIADFVIDNSGDLAETQDQVDRIWSALMPA' A
#
# COMPACT_ATOMS: atom_id res chain seq x y z
N ASP A 1 -10.83 -1.13 -21.05
CA ASP A 1 -11.55 -1.92 -20.03
C ASP A 1 -10.70 -1.97 -18.75
N VAL A 2 -11.26 -1.50 -17.63
CA VAL A 2 -10.61 -1.48 -16.31
C VAL A 2 -10.27 -2.90 -15.82
N ARG A 3 -11.15 -3.87 -16.06
CA ARG A 3 -10.95 -5.26 -15.60
C ARG A 3 -9.74 -5.90 -16.27
N ARG A 4 -9.55 -5.65 -17.56
CA ARG A 4 -8.39 -6.14 -18.32
C ARG A 4 -7.08 -5.56 -17.78
N ARG A 5 -7.07 -4.30 -17.34
CA ARG A 5 -5.87 -3.66 -16.76
C ARG A 5 -5.52 -4.22 -15.38
N ILE A 6 -6.52 -4.56 -14.57
CA ILE A 6 -6.32 -5.19 -13.26
C ILE A 6 -5.83 -6.63 -13.42
N ALA A 7 -6.41 -7.38 -14.37
CA ALA A 7 -6.10 -8.80 -14.57
C ALA A 7 -4.65 -9.09 -15.01
N VAL A 8 -3.95 -8.12 -15.58
CA VAL A 8 -2.54 -8.25 -16.00
C VAL A 8 -1.54 -7.83 -14.93
N GLN A 9 -2.01 -7.33 -13.77
CA GLN A 9 -1.15 -6.97 -12.65
C GLN A 9 -0.85 -8.20 -11.78
N GLN A 10 0.22 -8.13 -10.98
CA GLN A 10 0.50 -9.12 -9.93
C GLN A 10 -0.68 -9.23 -8.95
N THR A 11 -0.94 -10.43 -8.44
CA THR A 11 -2.04 -10.65 -7.49
C THR A 11 -1.78 -9.94 -6.15
N ARG A 12 -2.85 -9.66 -5.39
CA ARG A 12 -2.70 -9.08 -4.04
C ARG A 12 -1.87 -9.99 -3.12
N GLU A 13 -2.08 -11.30 -3.21
CA GLU A 13 -1.35 -12.28 -2.38
C GLU A 13 0.15 -12.24 -2.66
N GLU A 14 0.56 -12.20 -3.93
CA GLU A 14 1.98 -12.11 -4.30
C GLU A 14 2.61 -10.81 -3.85
N ARG A 15 1.91 -9.67 -3.98
CA ARG A 15 2.41 -8.38 -3.50
C ARG A 15 2.61 -8.37 -1.98
N LEU A 16 1.71 -9.00 -1.22
CA LEU A 16 1.81 -9.08 0.24
C LEU A 16 2.99 -9.93 0.72
N LYS A 17 3.37 -10.97 -0.03
CA LYS A 17 4.49 -11.86 0.35
C LYS A 17 5.85 -11.14 0.39
N ILE A 18 6.01 -10.05 -0.35
CA ILE A 18 7.29 -9.34 -0.51
C ILE A 18 7.32 -7.95 0.11
N ALA A 19 6.21 -7.49 0.68
CA ALA A 19 6.08 -6.12 1.15
C ALA A 19 6.62 -5.96 2.58
N ASP A 20 7.58 -5.05 2.77
CA ASP A 20 8.03 -4.64 4.11
C ASP A 20 6.96 -3.81 4.85
N PHE A 21 6.24 -2.98 4.08
CA PHE A 21 5.13 -2.15 4.57
C PHE A 21 3.94 -2.23 3.62
N VAL A 22 2.73 -2.16 4.18
CA VAL A 22 1.47 -2.15 3.43
C VAL A 22 0.65 -0.96 3.88
N ILE A 23 0.16 -0.17 2.92
CA ILE A 23 -0.80 0.91 3.14
C ILE A 23 -2.17 0.43 2.69
N ASP A 24 -3.15 0.39 3.59
CA ASP A 24 -4.54 0.13 3.25
C ASP A 24 -5.25 1.46 2.96
N ASN A 25 -5.55 1.69 1.68
CA ASN A 25 -6.23 2.88 1.19
C ASN A 25 -7.73 2.65 0.93
N SER A 26 -8.32 1.62 1.53
CA SER A 26 -9.77 1.36 1.44
C SER A 26 -10.61 2.23 2.37
N GLY A 27 -9.95 2.86 3.36
CA GLY A 27 -10.53 3.82 4.29
C GLY A 27 -10.60 5.25 3.75
N ASP A 28 -10.62 6.23 4.66
CA ASP A 28 -10.62 7.64 4.27
C ASP A 28 -9.20 8.20 4.00
N LEU A 29 -9.16 9.44 3.55
CA LEU A 29 -7.89 10.11 3.21
C LEU A 29 -7.00 10.33 4.45
N ALA A 30 -7.60 10.62 5.60
CA ALA A 30 -6.86 10.87 6.84
C ALA A 30 -6.22 9.56 7.35
N GLU A 31 -6.96 8.45 7.31
CA GLU A 31 -6.44 7.12 7.67
C GLU A 31 -5.27 6.69 6.77
N THR A 32 -5.32 7.04 5.47
CA THR A 32 -4.22 6.79 4.54
C THR A 32 -3.02 7.68 4.88
N GLN A 33 -3.24 8.96 5.17
CA GLN A 33 -2.17 9.90 5.54
C GLN A 33 -1.45 9.46 6.82
N ASP A 34 -2.20 9.05 7.84
CA ASP A 34 -1.64 8.58 9.12
C ASP A 34 -0.79 7.31 8.96
N GLN A 35 -1.11 6.44 8.00
CA GLN A 35 -0.28 5.28 7.66
C GLN A 35 1.04 5.71 6.99
N VAL A 36 0.97 6.65 6.05
CA VAL A 36 2.15 7.19 5.36
C VAL A 36 3.11 7.83 6.35
N ASP A 37 2.63 8.67 7.27
CA ASP A 37 3.47 9.41 8.23
C ASP A 37 4.19 8.46 9.20
N ARG A 38 3.51 7.39 9.62
CA ARG A 38 4.11 6.33 10.46
C ARG A 38 5.23 5.59 9.74
N ILE A 39 5.01 5.19 8.50
CA ILE A 39 6.03 4.49 7.69
C ILE A 39 7.21 5.43 7.40
N TRP A 40 6.93 6.68 7.04
CA TRP A 40 7.95 7.68 6.78
C TRP A 40 8.88 7.86 7.98
N SER A 41 8.31 7.96 9.19
CA SER A 41 9.07 8.07 10.43
C SER A 41 9.91 6.83 10.74
N ALA A 42 9.48 5.64 10.33
CA ALA A 42 10.25 4.41 10.47
C ALA A 42 11.42 4.30 9.47
N LEU A 43 11.27 4.90 8.28
CA LEU A 43 12.28 4.88 7.22
C LEU A 43 13.36 5.95 7.39
N MET A 44 13.04 7.06 8.04
CA MET A 44 13.95 8.19 8.26
C MET A 44 14.32 8.31 9.75
N PRO A 45 15.24 7.48 10.28
CA PRO A 45 15.79 7.68 11.61
C PRO A 45 16.61 8.98 11.66
N ALA A 46 16.57 9.66 12.82
CA ALA A 46 17.30 10.89 13.09
C ALA A 46 18.83 10.74 12.95
#